data_AF-A0A0J8SNV9-F1
#
_entry.id   AF-A0A0J8SNV9-F1
#
_cell.length_a   1.000
_cell.length_b   1.000
_cell.length_c   1.000
_cell.angle_alpha   90.00
_cell.angle_beta   90.00
_cell.angle_gamma   90.00
#
_symmetry.space_group_name_H-M   'P 1'
#
loop_
_entity.id
_entity.type
_entity.pdbx_description
1 polymer ?
#
loop_
_entity_poly.entity_id
_entity_poly.type
_entity_poly.pdbx_seq_one_letter_code
_entity_poly.pdbx_strand_id
1 'polypeptide(L)'
;MANDLVVKNNALIDASYTLSLIEQRLIGLALVKANNQHQEITSDTVLTIHAGEYAEQFKVDSSVAYRALKEASERLFLRYFSYTLYGLEFGKEYTLKPPKKLRDCDIPTTMKSRWVQKIGYTESEGLLHF
;
A
#
# COMPACT_ATOMS: atom_id res chain seq x y z
N MET A 1 14.42 -15.26 2.60
CA MET A 1 13.87 -14.27 3.55
C MET A 1 14.38 -12.85 3.33
N ALA A 2 15.61 -12.47 3.74
CA ALA A 2 16.05 -11.05 3.62
C ALA A 2 16.08 -10.52 2.18
N ASN A 3 16.40 -11.38 1.21
CA ASN A 3 16.50 -10.99 -0.20
C ASN A 3 15.15 -10.93 -0.93
N ASP A 4 14.13 -11.66 -0.47
CA ASP A 4 12.78 -11.58 -1.02
C ASP A 4 12.13 -10.25 -0.62
N LEU A 5 12.39 -9.80 0.61
CA LEU A 5 12.02 -8.47 1.10
C LEU A 5 12.58 -7.37 0.19
N VAL A 6 13.84 -7.48 -0.25
CA VAL A 6 14.48 -6.49 -1.14
C VAL A 6 13.74 -6.37 -2.48
N VAL A 7 13.36 -7.48 -3.11
CA VAL A 7 12.66 -7.41 -4.41
C VAL A 7 11.23 -6.86 -4.26
N LYS A 8 10.51 -7.25 -3.21
CA LYS A 8 9.19 -6.67 -2.93
C LYS A 8 9.31 -5.17 -2.66
N ASN A 9 10.30 -4.75 -1.88
CA ASN A 9 10.56 -3.34 -1.62
C ASN A 9 10.85 -2.58 -2.91
N ASN A 10 11.65 -3.13 -3.83
CA ASN A 10 11.93 -2.46 -5.10
C ASN A 10 10.66 -2.31 -5.95
N ALA A 11 9.86 -3.38 -6.11
CA ALA A 11 8.60 -3.30 -6.85
C ALA A 11 7.59 -2.33 -6.22
N LEU A 12 7.56 -2.24 -4.88
CA LEU A 12 6.71 -1.31 -4.14
C LEU A 12 7.20 0.14 -4.29
N ILE A 13 8.52 0.36 -4.21
CA ILE A 13 9.14 1.67 -4.44
C ILE A 13 8.84 2.15 -5.86
N ASP A 14 9.03 1.28 -6.86
CA ASP A 14 8.74 1.57 -8.26
C ASP A 14 7.25 1.94 -8.45
N ALA A 15 6.36 1.17 -7.84
CA ALA A 15 4.93 1.46 -7.86
C ALA A 15 4.60 2.77 -7.12
N SER A 16 5.35 3.13 -6.08
CA SER A 16 5.12 4.37 -5.30
C SER A 16 5.34 5.63 -6.13
N TYR A 17 6.19 5.59 -7.16
CA TYR A 17 6.39 6.71 -8.10
C TYR A 17 5.15 6.99 -8.97
N THR A 18 4.22 6.03 -9.09
CA THR A 18 2.96 6.22 -9.82
C THR A 18 1.88 6.89 -8.95
N LEU A 19 2.12 6.99 -7.63
CA LEU A 19 1.21 7.62 -6.69
C LEU A 19 1.22 9.15 -6.83
N SER A 20 0.04 9.76 -6.78
CA SER A 20 -0.06 11.20 -6.67
C SER A 20 0.39 11.65 -5.28
N LEU A 21 0.75 12.93 -5.16
CA LEU A 21 1.23 13.50 -3.90
C LEU A 21 0.26 13.28 -2.73
N ILE A 22 -1.06 13.36 -2.98
CA ILE A 22 -2.08 13.18 -1.93
C ILE A 22 -2.14 11.73 -1.48
N GLU A 23 -2.02 10.77 -2.41
CA GLU A 23 -1.97 9.34 -2.09
C GLU A 23 -0.72 8.99 -1.27
N GLN A 24 0.43 9.55 -1.63
CA GLN A 24 1.67 9.37 -0.86
C GLN A 24 1.55 9.98 0.55
N ARG A 25 0.96 11.17 0.69
CA ARG A 25 0.70 11.81 1.98
C ARG A 25 -0.26 10.98 2.84
N LEU A 26 -1.29 10.40 2.22
CA LEU A 26 -2.26 9.55 2.91
C LEU A 26 -1.59 8.28 3.48
N ILE A 27 -0.76 7.60 2.68
CA ILE A 27 0.04 6.45 3.16
C ILE A 27 1.00 6.89 4.29
N GLY A 28 1.66 8.03 4.13
CA GLY A 28 2.58 8.56 5.14
C GLY A 28 1.89 8.83 6.47
N LEU A 29 0.72 9.48 6.46
CA LEU A 29 -0.10 9.67 7.65
C LEU A 29 -0.50 8.35 8.30
N ALA A 30 -0.88 7.36 7.48
CA ALA A 30 -1.24 6.03 7.97
C ALA A 30 -0.08 5.37 8.74
N LEU A 31 1.12 5.44 8.18
CA LEU A 31 2.33 4.88 8.79
C LEU A 31 2.68 5.58 10.10
N VAL A 32 2.62 6.91 10.13
CA VAL A 32 2.85 7.69 11.36
C VAL A 32 1.84 7.29 12.43
N LYS A 33 0.57 7.15 12.07
CA LYS A 33 -0.49 6.78 13.01
C LYS A 33 -0.32 5.38 13.57
N ALA A 34 -0.05 4.41 12.71
CA ALA A 34 0.22 3.03 13.12
C ALA A 34 1.42 2.93 14.08
N ASN A 35 2.50 3.66 13.77
CA ASN A 35 3.68 3.72 14.62
C ASN A 35 3.37 4.36 15.99
N ASN A 36 2.64 5.48 16.01
CA ASN A 36 2.27 6.16 17.26
C ASN A 36 1.38 5.29 18.15
N GLN A 37 0.47 4.51 17.54
CA GLN A 37 -0.43 3.60 18.25
C GLN A 37 0.28 2.31 18.71
N HIS A 38 1.56 2.11 18.36
CA HIS A 38 2.29 0.85 18.54
C HIS A 38 1.49 -0.36 18.05
N GLN A 39 0.66 -0.15 17.03
CA GLN A 39 -0.26 -1.14 16.53
C GLN A 39 0.44 -1.91 15.40
N GLU A 40 0.49 -3.24 15.52
CA GLU A 40 0.92 -4.08 14.41
C GLU A 40 -0.06 -3.92 13.25
N ILE A 41 0.44 -3.51 12.09
CA ILE A 41 -0.36 -3.40 10.87
C ILE A 41 -0.56 -4.80 10.31
N THR A 42 -1.72 -5.39 10.62
CA THR A 42 -2.19 -6.64 10.02
C THR A 42 -3.22 -6.38 8.93
N SER A 43 -3.61 -7.41 8.18
CA SER A 43 -4.67 -7.30 7.15
C SER A 43 -6.06 -6.92 7.69
N ASP A 44 -6.27 -7.08 9.00
CA ASP A 44 -7.53 -6.78 9.67
C ASP A 44 -7.49 -5.45 10.43
N THR A 45 -6.32 -4.80 10.46
CA THR A 45 -6.16 -3.50 11.10
C THR A 45 -6.79 -2.41 10.24
N VAL A 46 -7.71 -1.65 10.83
CA VAL A 46 -8.32 -0.48 10.19
C VAL A 46 -7.65 0.78 10.73
N LEU A 47 -7.03 1.55 9.86
CA LEU A 47 -6.45 2.84 10.18
C LEU A 47 -7.46 3.94 9.87
N THR A 48 -7.58 4.90 10.78
CA THR A 48 -8.53 6.01 10.64
C THR A 48 -7.78 7.32 10.55
N ILE A 49 -8.01 8.13 9.51
CA ILE A 49 -7.41 9.46 9.35
C ILE A 49 -8.50 10.52 9.35
N HIS A 50 -8.28 11.58 10.12
CA HIS A 50 -9.18 12.72 10.15
C HIS A 50 -8.73 13.77 9.13
N ALA A 51 -9.67 14.34 8.37
CA ALA A 51 -9.34 15.35 7.38
C ALA A 51 -8.69 16.62 7.97
N GLY A 52 -9.04 16.97 9.21
CA GLY A 52 -8.38 18.05 9.94
C GLY A 52 -6.90 17.78 10.22
N GLU A 53 -6.53 16.53 10.55
CA GLU A 53 -5.13 16.14 10.78
C GLU A 53 -4.29 16.33 9.49
N TYR A 54 -4.85 15.95 8.35
CA TYR A 54 -4.24 16.19 7.04
C TYR A 54 -4.15 17.68 6.71
N ALA A 55 -5.22 18.45 6.96
CA ALA A 55 -5.26 19.88 6.69
C ALA A 55 -4.18 20.63 7.49
N GLU A 56 -4.04 20.32 8.78
CA GLU A 56 -3.05 20.91 9.68
C GLU A 56 -1.62 20.52 9.27
N GLN A 57 -1.36 19.23 9.06
CA GLN A 57 -0.02 18.73 8.77
C GLN A 57 0.53 19.22 7.43
N PHE A 58 -0.33 19.34 6.42
CA PHE A 58 0.07 19.73 5.06
C PHE A 58 -0.37 21.16 4.67
N LYS A 59 -0.91 21.93 5.62
CA LYS A 59 -1.39 23.31 5.43
C LYS A 59 -2.35 23.44 4.24
N VAL A 60 -3.31 22.53 4.16
CA VAL A 60 -4.35 22.49 3.12
C VAL A 60 -5.64 23.08 3.69
N ASP A 61 -6.43 23.72 2.85
CA ASP A 61 -7.75 24.22 3.24
C ASP A 61 -8.66 23.07 3.73
N SER A 62 -9.18 23.19 4.96
CA SER A 62 -10.01 22.17 5.60
C SER A 62 -11.28 21.84 4.81
N SER A 63 -11.85 22.80 4.06
CA SER A 63 -13.03 22.57 3.21
C SER A 63 -12.74 21.64 2.03
N VAL A 64 -11.49 21.57 1.58
CA VAL A 64 -11.06 20.74 0.45
C VAL A 64 -10.34 19.47 0.93
N ALA A 65 -9.77 19.48 2.13
CA ALA A 65 -9.02 18.38 2.71
C ALA A 65 -9.78 17.05 2.70
N TYR A 66 -11.05 17.05 3.13
CA TYR A 66 -11.86 15.83 3.17
C TYR A 66 -12.08 15.24 1.76
N ARG A 67 -12.51 16.08 0.81
CA ARG A 67 -12.73 15.65 -0.58
C ARG A 67 -11.44 15.13 -1.21
N ALA A 68 -10.32 15.82 -0.98
CA ALA A 68 -9.02 15.42 -1.49
C ALA A 68 -8.58 14.04 -0.96
N LEU A 69 -8.78 13.79 0.34
CA LEU A 69 -8.48 12.49 0.94
C LEU A 69 -9.41 11.39 0.44
N LYS A 70 -10.70 11.69 0.27
CA LYS A 70 -11.68 10.76 -0.28
C LYS A 70 -11.29 10.31 -1.69
N GLU A 71 -11.01 11.26 -2.58
CA GLU A 71 -10.56 10.96 -3.94
C GLU A 71 -9.20 10.24 -3.98
N ALA A 72 -8.30 10.52 -3.03
CA ALA A 72 -7.01 9.84 -2.96
C ALA A 72 -7.16 8.39 -2.49
N SER A 73 -8.02 8.11 -1.50
CA SER A 73 -8.25 6.75 -1.02
C SER A 73 -8.98 5.89 -2.05
N GLU A 74 -9.95 6.46 -2.78
CA GLU A 74 -10.60 5.79 -3.92
C GLU A 74 -9.56 5.40 -4.98
N ARG A 75 -8.65 6.32 -5.34
CA ARG A 75 -7.58 6.03 -6.29
C ARG A 75 -6.62 4.95 -5.80
N LEU A 76 -6.21 4.99 -4.53
CA LEU A 76 -5.36 3.95 -3.94
C LEU A 76 -6.04 2.57 -3.97
N PHE A 77 -7.34 2.51 -3.67
CA PHE A 77 -8.11 1.27 -3.70
C PHE A 77 -8.20 0.67 -5.11
N LEU A 78 -8.40 1.51 -6.12
CA LEU A 78 -8.45 1.08 -7.51
C LEU A 78 -7.08 0.67 -8.07
N ARG A 79 -5.99 1.09 -7.43
CA ARG A 79 -4.63 0.77 -7.87
C ARG A 79 -4.16 -0.58 -7.40
N TYR A 80 -3.32 -1.17 -8.23
CA TYR A 80 -2.57 -2.37 -7.93
C TYR A 80 -1.16 -2.23 -8.48
N PHE A 81 -0.23 -2.96 -7.90
CA PHE A 81 1.11 -3.13 -8.45
C PHE A 81 1.32 -4.60 -8.78
N SER A 82 2.27 -4.86 -9.66
CA SER A 82 2.62 -6.23 -10.05
C SER A 82 4.05 -6.54 -9.63
N TYR A 83 4.30 -7.79 -9.27
CA TYR A 83 5.63 -8.30 -8.99
C TYR A 83 5.74 -9.74 -9.48
N THR A 84 6.95 -10.18 -9.79
CA THR A 84 7.20 -11.55 -10.24
C THR A 84 7.46 -12.46 -9.04
N LEU A 85 6.78 -13.60 -9.02
CA LEU A 85 6.98 -14.69 -8.07
C LEU A 85 7.45 -15.91 -8.86
N TYR A 86 8.56 -16.50 -8.47
CA TYR A 86 9.10 -17.70 -9.09
C TYR A 86 8.73 -18.91 -8.24
N GLY A 87 7.92 -19.81 -8.80
CA GLY A 87 7.64 -21.10 -8.18
C GLY A 87 8.82 -22.04 -8.42
N LEU A 88 9.40 -22.57 -7.35
CA LEU A 88 10.48 -23.54 -7.37
C LEU A 88 9.94 -24.93 -7.04
N GLU A 89 10.57 -25.96 -7.62
CA GLU A 89 10.30 -27.38 -7.30
C GLU A 89 8.83 -27.78 -7.48
N PHE A 90 8.21 -27.42 -8.61
CA PHE A 90 6.79 -27.69 -8.88
C PHE A 90 5.84 -27.01 -7.86
N GLY A 91 6.18 -25.80 -7.40
CA GLY A 91 5.32 -24.99 -6.53
C GLY A 91 5.40 -25.33 -5.05
N LYS A 92 6.43 -26.09 -4.63
CA LYS A 92 6.72 -26.35 -3.22
C LYS A 92 7.29 -25.13 -2.51
N GLU A 93 8.05 -24.32 -3.23
CA GLU A 93 8.67 -23.10 -2.70
C GLU A 93 8.42 -21.93 -3.66
N TYR A 94 8.39 -20.71 -3.11
CA TYR A 94 8.21 -19.48 -3.89
C TYR A 94 9.28 -18.47 -3.49
N THR A 95 9.91 -17.84 -4.47
CA THR A 95 10.86 -16.73 -4.24
C THR A 95 10.51 -15.54 -5.11
N LEU A 96 10.83 -14.34 -4.62
CA LEU A 96 10.66 -13.10 -5.39
C LEU A 96 11.88 -12.81 -6.26
N LYS A 97 13.04 -13.42 -5.99
CA LYS A 97 14.24 -13.24 -6.82
C LYS A 97 14.24 -14.19 -8.01
N PRO A 98 14.72 -13.73 -9.18
CA PRO A 98 15.04 -14.65 -10.26
C PRO A 98 16.11 -15.66 -9.77
N PRO A 99 15.86 -16.98 -9.87
CA PRO A 99 16.83 -17.98 -9.47
C PRO A 99 18.07 -17.93 -10.37
N LYS A 100 19.25 -18.24 -9.83
CA LYS A 100 20.52 -18.23 -10.60
C LYS A 100 20.52 -19.20 -11.78
N LYS A 101 19.75 -20.28 -11.68
CA LYS A 101 19.46 -21.20 -12.77
C LYS A 101 17.95 -21.44 -12.74
N LEU A 102 17.26 -21.06 -13.81
CA LEU A 102 15.87 -21.40 -14.02
C LEU A 102 15.83 -22.81 -14.59
N ARG A 103 15.27 -23.77 -13.87
CA ARG A 103 15.00 -25.11 -14.42
C ARG A 103 13.78 -25.02 -15.33
N ASP A 104 13.63 -25.97 -16.25
CA ASP A 104 12.46 -26.04 -17.14
C ASP A 104 11.12 -26.10 -16.36
N CYS A 105 11.16 -26.55 -15.11
CA CYS A 105 10.00 -26.64 -14.22
C CYS A 105 9.72 -25.39 -13.36
N ASP A 106 10.60 -24.39 -13.38
CA ASP A 106 10.42 -23.16 -12.59
C ASP A 106 9.64 -22.13 -13.44
N ILE A 107 8.43 -21.76 -13.01
CA ILE A 107 7.52 -20.91 -13.80
C ILE A 107 7.42 -19.52 -13.15
N PRO A 108 7.82 -18.43 -13.85
CA PRO A 108 7.59 -17.08 -13.36
C PRO A 108 6.10 -16.76 -13.41
N THR A 109 5.55 -16.36 -12.27
CA THR A 109 4.15 -15.99 -12.09
C THR A 109 4.05 -14.51 -11.79
N THR A 110 3.33 -13.76 -12.62
CA THR A 110 3.05 -12.35 -12.34
C THR A 110 1.94 -12.25 -11.30
N MET A 111 2.28 -11.76 -10.12
CA MET A 111 1.34 -11.48 -9.04
C MET A 111 0.84 -10.05 -9.16
N LYS A 112 -0.43 -9.82 -8.79
CA LYS A 112 -1.02 -8.49 -8.64
C LYS A 112 -1.45 -8.28 -7.20
N SER A 113 -1.05 -7.16 -6.60
CA SER A 113 -1.41 -6.80 -5.23
C SER A 113 -2.01 -5.40 -5.20
N ARG A 114 -3.04 -5.22 -4.35
CA ARG A 114 -3.63 -3.90 -4.07
C ARG A 114 -2.74 -3.10 -3.12
N TRP A 115 -2.93 -1.78 -3.10
CA TRP A 115 -2.33 -0.89 -2.10
C TRP A 115 -3.09 -0.93 -0.78
N VAL A 116 -4.42 -0.89 -0.86
CA VAL A 116 -5.32 -0.99 0.29
C VAL A 116 -6.41 -2.02 -0.03
N GLN A 117 -6.80 -2.81 0.97
CA GLN A 117 -7.80 -3.87 0.77
C GLN A 117 -9.23 -3.38 0.94
N LYS A 118 -9.44 -2.36 1.78
CA LYS A 118 -10.74 -1.81 2.14
C LYS A 118 -10.60 -0.30 2.29
N ILE A 119 -11.68 0.42 2.05
CA ILE A 119 -11.80 1.86 2.29
C ILE A 119 -13.20 2.13 2.85
N GLY A 120 -13.34 3.13 3.72
CA GLY A 120 -14.60 3.52 4.34
C GLY A 120 -14.61 5.01 4.67
N TYR A 121 -15.80 5.60 4.73
CA TYR A 121 -15.98 7.03 4.91
C TYR A 121 -17.06 7.30 5.94
N THR A 122 -16.76 8.19 6.88
CA THR A 122 -17.76 8.73 7.82
C THR A 122 -17.87 10.23 7.56
N GLU A 123 -18.78 10.60 6.66
CA GLU A 123 -18.93 11.98 6.16
C GLU A 123 -19.30 12.97 7.27
N SER A 124 -20.10 12.55 8.25
CA SER A 124 -20.52 13.38 9.38
C SER A 124 -19.35 13.84 10.26
N GLU A 125 -18.26 13.07 10.28
CA GLU A 125 -17.08 13.33 11.12
C GLU A 125 -15.83 13.66 10.29
N GLY A 126 -15.93 13.70 8.96
CA GLY A 126 -14.78 13.93 8.09
C GLY A 126 -13.68 12.86 8.21
N LEU A 127 -14.07 11.63 8.55
CA LEU A 127 -13.14 10.51 8.75
C LEU A 127 -13.01 9.63 7.51
N LEU A 128 -11.79 9.15 7.30
CA LEU A 128 -11.43 8.15 6.32
C LEU A 128 -10.91 6.90 7.06
N HIS A 129 -11.37 5.73 6.64
CA HIS A 129 -10.96 4.42 7.15
C HIS A 129 -10.34 3.59 6.01
N PHE A 130 -9.25 2.87 6.23
CA PHE A 130 -8.65 1.97 5.24
C PHE A 130 -7.76 0.91 5.87
#